data_AF-A0A258J3A8-F1
#
_entry.id   AF-A0A258J3A8-F1
#
_cell.length_a   1.000
_cell.length_b   1.000
_cell.length_c   1.000
_cell.angle_alpha   90.00
_cell.angle_beta   90.00
_cell.angle_gamma   90.00
#
_symmetry.space_group_name_H-M   'P 1'
#
loop_
_entity.id
_entity.type
_entity.pdbx_description
1 polymer ?
#
loop_
_entity_poly.entity_id
_entity_poly.type
_entity_poly.pdbx_seq_one_letter_code
_entity_poly.pdbx_strand_id
1 'polypeptide(L)'
;MNQTGTIENRTFDEIRIGDTASIVHTLVRKDVELFAVMSGDVNPTHVDEAFAKSDLFHKIVAHGMWGGALISTILGTELPGPGTVYFGQTLRFHRPVGLGDTITVTVRVAEKIEDGHRVLRKRRPGGTFIGGT
;
A
#
# COMPACT_ATOMS: atom_id res chain seq x y z
N MET A 1 -6.50 16.71 -0.62
CA MET A 1 -5.33 17.60 -0.43
C MET A 1 -5.78 18.78 0.40
N ASN A 2 -5.25 18.95 1.61
CA ASN A 2 -5.44 20.19 2.37
C ASN A 2 -4.68 21.33 1.68
N GLN A 3 -5.23 22.54 1.74
CA GLN A 3 -4.82 23.72 0.95
C GLN A 3 -3.54 24.43 1.44
N THR A 4 -2.64 23.71 2.10
CA THR A 4 -1.30 24.16 2.49
C THR A 4 -0.35 23.01 2.16
N GLY A 5 0.60 23.23 1.25
CA GLY A 5 1.42 22.17 0.62
C GLY A 5 2.45 21.46 1.50
N THR A 6 2.21 21.38 2.81
CA THR A 6 3.07 20.72 3.79
C THR A 6 2.40 19.46 4.33
N ILE A 7 3.15 18.36 4.34
CA ILE A 7 2.78 17.13 5.04
C ILE A 7 3.16 17.27 6.52
N GLU A 8 2.27 16.85 7.41
CA GLU A 8 2.44 16.96 8.87
C GLU A 8 2.37 15.58 9.50
N ASN A 9 3.05 15.41 10.63
CA ASN A 9 3.02 14.17 11.40
C ASN A 9 2.07 14.29 12.59
N ARG A 10 1.53 13.16 13.03
CA ARG A 10 0.86 13.00 14.32
C ARG A 10 1.84 12.38 15.30
N THR A 11 1.97 13.01 16.46
CA THR A 11 2.78 12.48 17.56
C THR A 11 2.14 11.22 18.13
N PHE A 12 2.92 10.47 18.91
CA PHE A 12 2.41 9.28 19.60
C PHE A 12 1.17 9.60 20.44
N ASP A 13 1.15 10.72 21.16
CA ASP A 13 0.06 11.08 22.07
C ASP A 13 -1.23 11.49 21.34
N GLU A 14 -1.11 12.12 20.17
CA GLU A 14 -2.24 12.51 19.34
C GLU A 14 -2.92 11.31 18.65
N ILE A 15 -2.15 10.26 18.39
CA ILE A 15 -2.66 9.03 17.77
C ILE A 15 -3.51 8.26 18.78
N ARG A 16 -4.70 7.85 18.33
CA ARG A 16 -5.61 7.01 19.10
C ARG A 16 -5.76 5.62 18.49
N ILE A 17 -5.96 4.62 19.34
CA ILE A 17 -6.35 3.28 18.88
C ILE A 17 -7.69 3.41 18.15
N GLY A 18 -7.72 2.87 16.93
CA GLY A 18 -8.88 2.94 16.05
C GLY A 18 -8.75 3.98 14.94
N ASP A 19 -7.82 4.94 15.03
CA ASP A 19 -7.56 5.92 13.97
C ASP A 19 -7.24 5.23 12.65
N THR A 20 -7.77 5.79 11.56
CA THR A 20 -7.60 5.27 10.22
C THR A 20 -7.17 6.36 9.24
N ALA A 21 -6.40 5.94 8.24
CA ALA A 21 -6.08 6.74 7.06
C ALA A 21 -6.22 5.85 5.84
N SER A 22 -6.69 6.40 4.72
CA SER A 22 -6.92 5.64 3.49
C SER A 22 -6.58 6.43 2.25
N ILE A 23 -6.04 5.73 1.26
CA ILE A 23 -5.90 6.25 -0.10
C ILE A 23 -6.69 5.36 -1.07
N VAL A 24 -7.24 5.99 -2.10
CA VAL A 24 -7.91 5.32 -3.21
C VAL A 24 -7.05 5.54 -4.44
N HIS A 25 -6.72 4.45 -5.14
CA HIS A 25 -5.87 4.52 -6.33
C HIS A 25 -6.37 3.54 -7.38
N THR A 26 -6.55 4.04 -8.61
CA THR A 26 -6.85 3.21 -9.78
C THR A 26 -5.55 2.79 -10.42
N LEU A 27 -5.33 1.49 -10.56
CA LEU A 27 -4.09 0.99 -11.17
C LEU A 27 -4.04 1.41 -12.63
N VAL A 28 -3.01 2.19 -12.97
CA VAL A 28 -2.73 2.57 -14.36
C VAL A 28 -1.42 1.94 -14.83
N ARG A 29 -1.26 1.86 -16.16
CA ARG A 29 -0.05 1.30 -16.80
C ARG A 29 1.25 1.91 -16.27
N LYS A 30 1.24 3.23 -16.06
CA LYS A 30 2.39 3.96 -15.52
C LYS A 30 2.83 3.47 -14.14
N ASP A 31 1.90 3.03 -13.29
CA ASP A 31 2.23 2.50 -11.96
C ASP A 31 3.06 1.22 -12.08
N VAL A 32 2.65 0.32 -12.99
CA VAL A 32 3.33 -0.95 -13.23
C VAL A 32 4.72 -0.73 -13.81
N GLU A 33 4.84 0.17 -14.80
CA GLU A 33 6.11 0.52 -15.42
C GLU A 33 7.08 1.17 -14.42
N LEU A 34 6.62 2.15 -13.65
CA LEU A 34 7.44 2.80 -12.63
C LEU A 34 7.86 1.83 -11.53
N PHE A 35 6.97 0.94 -11.10
CA PHE A 35 7.29 -0.05 -10.09
C PHE A 35 8.31 -1.07 -10.63
N ALA A 36 8.18 -1.53 -11.87
CA ALA A 36 9.15 -2.42 -12.51
C ALA A 36 10.53 -1.77 -12.60
N VAL A 37 10.61 -0.50 -13.03
CA VAL A 37 11.87 0.26 -13.10
C VAL A 37 12.51 0.43 -11.71
N MET A 38 11.72 0.78 -10.70
CA MET A 38 12.21 1.01 -9.33
C MET A 38 12.64 -0.29 -8.65
N SER A 39 11.87 -1.37 -8.82
CA SER A 39 12.11 -2.65 -8.14
C SER A 39 13.08 -3.58 -8.87
N GLY A 40 13.28 -3.37 -10.18
CA GLY A 40 13.99 -4.31 -11.06
C GLY A 40 13.16 -5.54 -11.47
N ASP A 41 11.92 -5.67 -10.99
CA ASP A 41 11.04 -6.78 -11.36
C ASP A 41 10.37 -6.51 -12.72
N VAL A 42 11.08 -6.89 -13.78
CA VAL A 42 10.63 -6.79 -15.17
C VAL A 42 10.01 -8.09 -15.69
N ASN A 43 9.43 -8.91 -14.80
CA ASN A 43 8.78 -10.15 -15.19
C ASN A 43 7.71 -9.87 -16.28
N PRO A 44 7.76 -10.58 -17.45
CA PRO A 44 6.82 -10.37 -18.54
C PRO A 44 5.34 -10.41 -18.16
N THR A 45 4.96 -11.16 -17.12
CA THR A 45 3.58 -11.18 -16.56
C THR A 45 3.07 -9.78 -16.21
N HIS A 46 3.95 -8.85 -15.87
CA HIS A 46 3.60 -7.49 -15.48
C HIS A 46 3.74 -6.47 -16.62
N VAL A 47 4.61 -6.69 -17.61
CA VAL A 47 5.02 -5.64 -18.56
C VAL A 47 4.68 -5.93 -20.02
N ASP A 48 4.42 -7.19 -20.38
CA ASP A 48 4.16 -7.61 -21.76
C ASP A 48 2.70 -8.07 -21.91
N GLU A 49 1.90 -7.31 -22.66
CA GLU A 49 0.50 -7.65 -22.94
C GLU A 49 0.33 -8.94 -23.74
N ALA A 50 1.27 -9.26 -24.64
CA ALA A 50 1.20 -10.47 -25.47
C ALA A 50 1.49 -11.72 -24.64
N PHE A 51 2.46 -11.64 -23.72
CA PHE A 51 2.75 -12.69 -22.76
C PHE A 51 1.63 -12.83 -21.71
N ALA A 52 1.13 -11.72 -21.18
CA ALA A 52 0.09 -11.73 -20.16
C ALA A 52 -1.22 -12.36 -20.65
N LYS A 53 -1.53 -12.28 -21.96
CA LYS A 53 -2.69 -12.95 -22.57
C LYS A 53 -2.59 -14.48 -22.55
N SER A 54 -1.39 -15.05 -22.61
CA SER A 54 -1.16 -16.50 -22.53
C SER A 54 -0.89 -17.02 -21.12
N ASP A 55 -0.67 -16.12 -20.16
CA ASP A 55 -0.35 -16.44 -18.77
C ASP A 55 -1.63 -16.61 -17.90
N LEU A 56 -1.48 -17.16 -16.70
CA LEU A 56 -2.54 -17.57 -15.75
C LEU A 56 -3.59 -16.47 -15.48
N PHE A 57 -3.23 -15.20 -15.62
CA PHE A 57 -4.11 -14.07 -15.32
C PHE A 57 -4.77 -13.46 -16.58
N HIS A 58 -4.31 -13.82 -17.78
CA HIS A 58 -4.81 -13.33 -19.08
C HIS A 58 -4.84 -11.78 -19.26
N LYS A 59 -4.21 -11.03 -18.35
CA LYS A 59 -4.14 -9.56 -18.32
C LYS A 59 -2.92 -9.10 -17.53
N ILE A 60 -2.46 -7.87 -17.78
CA ILE A 60 -1.44 -7.23 -16.95
C ILE A 60 -1.99 -7.01 -15.55
N VAL A 61 -1.21 -7.44 -14.55
CA VAL A 61 -1.52 -7.29 -13.13
C VAL A 61 -0.40 -6.52 -12.45
N ALA A 62 -0.72 -5.75 -11.41
CA ALA A 62 0.30 -5.10 -10.59
C ALA A 62 1.19 -6.14 -9.90
N HIS A 63 2.45 -5.76 -9.66
CA HIS A 63 3.30 -6.44 -8.69
C HIS A 63 2.62 -6.42 -7.33
N GLY A 64 2.58 -7.54 -6.60
CA GLY A 64 1.94 -7.57 -5.27
C GLY A 64 2.49 -6.49 -4.34
N MET A 65 3.81 -6.25 -4.40
CA MET A 65 4.49 -5.24 -3.59
C MET A 65 4.17 -3.78 -3.97
N TRP A 66 3.56 -3.51 -5.13
CA TRP A 66 3.02 -2.18 -5.44
C TRP A 66 2.02 -1.73 -4.37
N GLY A 67 1.14 -2.65 -3.95
CA GLY A 67 0.23 -2.40 -2.84
C GLY A 67 0.92 -2.23 -1.48
N GLY A 68 2.09 -2.84 -1.30
CA GLY A 68 2.97 -2.60 -0.14
C GLY A 68 3.52 -1.17 -0.13
N ALA A 69 3.93 -0.65 -1.28
CA ALA A 69 4.40 0.73 -1.41
C ALA A 69 3.31 1.75 -1.06
N LEU A 70 2.06 1.50 -1.45
CA LEU A 70 0.91 2.35 -1.07
C LEU A 70 0.66 2.41 0.44
N ILE A 71 0.89 1.30 1.16
CA ILE A 71 0.84 1.31 2.64
C ILE A 71 1.96 2.18 3.20
N SER A 72 3.17 2.07 2.65
CA SER A 72 4.30 2.92 3.03
C SER A 72 3.99 4.41 2.81
N THR A 73 3.32 4.77 1.71
CA THR A 73 2.85 6.13 1.45
C THR A 73 2.00 6.65 2.59
N ILE A 74 0.93 5.93 2.98
CA ILE A 74 0.05 6.38 4.07
C ILE A 74 0.82 6.58 5.38
N LEU A 75 1.69 5.62 5.73
CA LEU A 75 2.46 5.68 6.97
C LEU A 75 3.44 6.87 6.98
N GLY A 76 4.09 7.15 5.85
CA GLY A 76 5.08 8.21 5.73
C GLY A 76 4.50 9.61 5.52
N THR A 77 3.25 9.74 5.06
CA THR A 77 2.69 11.06 4.69
C THR A 77 1.43 11.46 5.45
N GLU A 78 0.73 10.54 6.10
CA GLU A 78 -0.60 10.82 6.65
C GLU A 78 -0.82 10.30 8.08
N LEU A 79 -0.49 9.03 8.36
CA LEU A 79 -0.69 8.42 9.67
C LEU A 79 0.34 7.32 9.95
N PRO A 80 1.38 7.59 10.77
CA PRO A 80 1.61 8.84 11.52
C PRO A 80 2.00 10.05 10.67
N GLY A 81 2.65 9.85 9.52
CA GLY A 81 3.20 10.94 8.70
C GLY A 81 4.73 11.05 8.81
N PRO A 82 5.32 12.20 8.45
CA PRO A 82 6.77 12.42 8.44
C PRO A 82 7.48 11.99 9.72
N GLY A 83 8.68 11.41 9.58
CA GLY A 83 9.45 10.88 10.71
C GLY A 83 9.05 9.45 11.14
N THR A 84 8.07 8.84 10.48
CA THR A 84 7.70 7.44 10.74
C THR A 84 8.83 6.49 10.36
N VAL A 85 9.22 5.63 11.31
CA VAL A 85 10.14 4.51 11.06
C VAL A 85 9.34 3.23 10.83
N TYR A 86 9.45 2.65 9.64
CA TYR A 86 8.71 1.43 9.28
C TYR A 86 9.49 0.16 9.64
N PHE A 87 9.24 -0.41 10.81
CA PHE A 87 9.99 -1.56 11.34
C PHE A 87 9.72 -2.90 10.67
N GLY A 88 8.49 -3.13 10.20
CA GLY A 88 8.15 -4.43 9.64
C GLY A 88 6.71 -4.56 9.18
N GLN A 89 6.49 -5.50 8.26
CA GLN A 89 5.20 -5.72 7.62
C GLN A 89 5.04 -7.20 7.26
N THR A 90 3.82 -7.72 7.42
CA THR A 90 3.41 -8.98 6.82
C THR A 90 2.34 -8.71 5.77
N LEU A 91 2.54 -9.26 4.58
CA LEU A 91 1.60 -9.17 3.47
C LEU A 91 1.11 -10.54 3.05
N ARG A 92 -0.13 -10.58 2.55
CA ARG A 92 -0.73 -11.74 1.88
C ARG A 92 -1.45 -11.21 0.65
N PHE A 93 -1.14 -11.77 -0.52
CA PHE A 93 -1.73 -11.38 -1.78
C PHE A 93 -2.83 -12.38 -2.14
N HIS A 94 -4.08 -11.95 -2.01
CA HIS A 94 -5.23 -12.84 -2.16
C HIS A 94 -5.81 -12.85 -3.58
N ARG A 95 -5.76 -11.71 -4.27
CA ARG A 95 -6.29 -11.54 -5.62
C ARG A 95 -5.35 -10.63 -6.41
N PRO A 96 -5.16 -10.86 -7.72
CA PRO A 96 -4.45 -9.93 -8.56
C PRO A 96 -5.23 -8.62 -8.71
N VAL A 97 -4.50 -7.51 -8.91
CA VAL A 97 -5.07 -6.20 -9.27
C VAL A 97 -4.69 -5.93 -10.72
N GLY A 98 -5.67 -5.83 -11.60
CA GLY A 98 -5.49 -5.56 -13.03
C GLY A 98 -5.54 -4.06 -13.36
N LEU A 99 -5.10 -3.71 -14.56
CA LEU A 99 -5.21 -2.34 -15.06
C LEU A 99 -6.69 -1.89 -15.07
N GLY A 100 -6.94 -0.68 -14.57
CA GLY A 100 -8.28 -0.11 -14.42
C GLY A 100 -8.99 -0.49 -13.12
N ASP A 101 -8.52 -1.51 -12.40
CA ASP A 101 -9.06 -1.84 -11.08
C ASP A 101 -8.77 -0.68 -10.11
N THR A 102 -9.76 -0.33 -9.29
CA THR A 102 -9.59 0.67 -8.24
C THR A 102 -9.49 -0.01 -6.88
N ILE A 103 -8.44 0.33 -6.13
CA ILE A 103 -8.22 -0.21 -4.79
C ILE A 103 -8.31 0.90 -3.74
N THR A 104 -8.82 0.54 -2.57
CA THR A 104 -8.71 1.37 -1.36
C THR A 104 -7.72 0.71 -0.41
N VAL A 105 -6.66 1.42 -0.05
CA VAL A 105 -5.69 0.97 0.95
C VAL A 105 -5.99 1.71 2.24
N THR A 106 -6.27 0.98 3.31
CA THR A 106 -6.57 1.57 4.63
C THR A 106 -5.58 1.04 5.67
N VAL A 107 -4.99 1.95 6.44
CA VAL A 107 -4.29 1.63 7.68
C VAL A 107 -5.18 1.94 8.88
N ARG A 108 -5.03 1.15 9.93
CA ARG A 108 -5.74 1.34 11.20
C ARG A 108 -4.82 1.10 12.36
N VAL A 109 -4.75 2.07 13.27
CA VAL A 109 -4.05 1.93 14.55
C VAL A 109 -4.79 0.90 15.40
N ALA A 110 -4.09 -0.13 15.80
CA ALA A 110 -4.66 -1.21 16.61
C ALA A 110 -4.16 -1.22 18.03
N GLU A 111 -2.93 -0.77 18.23
CA GLU A 111 -2.27 -0.80 19.52
C GLU A 111 -1.20 0.29 19.57
N LYS A 112 -0.98 0.80 20.78
CA LYS A 112 0.08 1.73 21.14
C LYS A 112 0.92 1.08 22.23
N ILE A 113 2.24 1.03 22.04
CA ILE A 113 3.20 0.51 23.01
C ILE A 113 4.05 1.69 23.48
N GLU A 114 3.91 2.03 24.76
CA GLU A 114 4.61 3.17 25.37
C GLU A 114 6.13 2.98 25.37
N ASP A 115 6.60 1.76 25.61
CA ASP A 115 8.03 1.45 25.59
C ASP A 115 8.58 1.54 24.14
N GLY A 116 9.21 2.68 23.84
CA GLY A 116 9.71 3.03 22.52
C GLY A 116 8.69 3.67 21.57
N HIS A 117 7.56 4.18 22.07
CA HIS A 117 6.53 4.92 21.31
C HIS A 117 6.13 4.25 19.98
N ARG A 118 5.75 2.97 20.04
CA ARG A 118 5.43 2.19 18.83
C ARG A 118 3.94 2.12 18.60
N VAL A 119 3.53 2.30 17.35
CA VAL A 119 2.13 2.17 16.92
C VAL A 119 2.01 0.96 16.00
N LEU A 120 1.20 -0.02 16.39
CA LEU A 120 1.00 -1.24 15.61
C LEU A 120 -0.32 -1.20 14.85
N ARG A 121 -0.30 -1.78 13.65
CA ARG A 121 -1.50 -1.97 12.82
C ARG A 121 -2.13 -3.33 13.11
N LYS A 122 -3.47 -3.42 13.08
CA LYS A 122 -4.18 -4.68 13.42
C LYS A 122 -3.74 -5.78 12.46
N ARG A 123 -3.21 -6.87 13.02
CA ARG A 123 -3.15 -8.17 12.36
C ARG A 123 -4.58 -8.69 12.29
N ARG A 124 -5.31 -8.45 11.20
CA ARG A 124 -6.54 -9.24 10.97
C ARG A 124 -6.09 -10.70 10.78
N PRO A 125 -6.70 -11.69 11.45
CA PRO A 125 -6.68 -13.05 10.94
C PRO A 125 -7.33 -12.97 9.55
N GLY A 126 -6.53 -13.02 8.48
CA GLY A 126 -7.01 -12.78 7.11
C GLY A 126 -6.40 -11.60 6.34
N GLY A 127 -5.37 -10.91 6.86
CA GLY A 127 -4.47 -10.08 6.03
C GLY A 127 -5.01 -8.70 5.60
N THR A 128 -4.09 -7.85 5.12
CA THR A 128 -4.43 -6.59 4.44
C THR A 128 -5.14 -6.95 3.13
N PHE A 129 -6.36 -6.46 2.93
CA PHE A 129 -7.05 -6.67 1.67
C PHE A 129 -6.55 -5.62 0.68
N ILE A 130 -5.83 -6.07 -0.35
CA ILE A 130 -5.64 -5.29 -1.57
C ILE A 130 -6.45 -6.06 -2.61
N GLY A 131 -7.67 -5.60 -2.83
CA GLY A 131 -8.57 -6.18 -3.80
C GLY A 131 -9.08 -5.07 -4.69
N GLY A 132 -8.91 -5.26 -6.00
CA GLY A 132 -9.58 -4.46 -7.02
C GLY A 132 -11.06 -4.86 -7.08
N THR A 133 -11.93 -3.85 -7.20
CA THR A 133 -13.23 -4.01 -7.85
C THR A 133 -13.05 -3.89 -9.36
#